data_AF-A0A7S1WDU4-F1
#
_entry.id   AF-A0A7S1WDU4-F1
#
_cell.length_a   1.000
_cell.length_b   1.000
_cell.length_c   1.000
_cell.angle_alpha   90.00
_cell.angle_beta   90.00
_cell.angle_gamma   90.00
#
_symmetry.space_group_name_H-M   'P 1'
#
loop_
_entity.id
_entity.type
_entity.pdbx_description
1 polymer ?
#
loop_
_entity_poly.entity_id
_entity_poly.type
_entity_poly.pdbx_seq_one_letter_code
_entity_poly.pdbx_strand_id
1 'polypeptide(L)'
;LHPAGREMKKAEFDEAVARFELPTPPQYVWRHKKRHAYFVHWPQDGKTAVKWFSIQQYFAEAGGDVARAAQLALEAVTRFVEHRKRQGDFQEGRHLHALRGIRPKDGEPPKERRRPSCSWPPRAEAIARNPALATTLPSHARGVLWDKPALRWIVLFFANKKRHFRNFKPQDPSPQAVERARLEAVEHARQVREELGLAEAGGASAGPGAAKAER
;
A
#
# COMPACT_ATOMS: atom_id res chain seq x y z
N LEU A 1 13.42 15.64 34.43
CA LEU A 1 14.08 15.77 33.11
C LEU A 1 13.98 14.42 32.42
N HIS A 2 13.00 14.24 31.53
CA HIS A 2 12.85 12.99 30.78
C HIS A 2 13.98 12.89 29.75
N PRO A 3 14.67 11.73 29.63
CA PRO A 3 15.66 11.54 28.58
C PRO A 3 14.95 11.68 27.23
N ALA A 4 15.51 12.52 26.35
CA ALA A 4 15.00 12.76 25.01
C ALA A 4 14.64 11.43 24.35
N GLY A 5 13.36 11.31 23.96
CA GLY A 5 12.77 10.07 23.46
C GLY A 5 13.58 9.54 22.28
N ARG A 6 14.34 8.45 22.51
CA ARG A 6 14.97 7.71 21.44
C ARG A 6 13.86 7.26 20.50
N GLU A 7 13.95 7.70 19.25
CA GLU A 7 13.07 7.23 18.20
C GLU A 7 13.27 5.72 18.05
N MET A 8 12.26 4.94 18.49
CA MET A 8 12.32 3.48 18.47
C MET A 8 12.34 3.02 17.02
N LYS A 9 13.31 2.15 16.67
CA LYS A 9 13.42 1.67 15.31
C LYS A 9 12.23 0.76 14.99
N LYS A 10 11.73 0.84 13.76
CA LYS A 10 10.59 0.03 13.27
C LYS A 10 10.70 -1.47 13.64
N ALA A 11 11.90 -2.04 13.57
CA ALA A 11 12.12 -3.45 13.91
C ALA A 11 11.89 -3.75 15.40
N GLU A 12 12.36 -2.88 16.30
CA GLU A 12 12.16 -3.00 17.75
C GLU A 12 10.67 -2.91 18.10
N PHE A 13 9.93 -2.02 17.43
CA PHE A 13 8.48 -1.93 17.58
C PHE A 13 7.77 -3.21 17.10
N ASP A 14 8.10 -3.69 15.89
CA ASP A 14 7.47 -4.88 15.32
C ASP A 14 7.72 -6.13 16.18
N GLU A 15 8.92 -6.25 16.78
CA GLU A 15 9.30 -7.31 17.72
C GLU A 15 8.57 -7.18 19.07
N ALA A 16 8.50 -5.97 19.64
CA ALA A 16 7.78 -5.72 20.89
C ALA A 16 6.31 -6.12 20.78
N VAL A 17 5.63 -5.78 19.68
CA VAL A 17 4.23 -6.18 19.52
C VAL A 17 4.07 -7.66 19.12
N ALA A 18 5.10 -8.31 18.58
CA ALA A 18 5.05 -9.76 18.33
C ALA A 18 5.13 -10.59 19.62
N ARG A 19 5.76 -10.06 20.67
CA ARG A 19 5.89 -10.72 21.98
C ARG A 19 4.63 -10.68 22.84
N PHE A 20 3.71 -9.76 22.57
CA PHE A 20 2.48 -9.63 23.34
C PHE A 20 1.32 -10.35 22.66
N GLU A 21 0.78 -11.37 23.34
CA GLU A 21 -0.50 -11.98 23.02
C GLU A 21 -1.63 -10.99 23.33
N LEU A 22 -1.84 -10.02 22.44
CA LEU A 22 -2.98 -9.12 22.55
C LEU A 22 -4.27 -9.90 22.29
N PRO A 23 -5.34 -9.63 23.05
CA PRO A 23 -6.62 -10.28 22.81
C PRO A 23 -7.07 -10.03 21.37
N THR A 24 -7.66 -11.04 20.75
CA THR A 24 -8.10 -10.97 19.36
C THR A 24 -9.02 -9.76 19.20
N PRO A 25 -8.68 -8.80 18.32
CA PRO A 25 -9.48 -7.60 18.16
C PRO A 25 -10.88 -7.97 17.64
N PRO A 26 -11.92 -7.18 17.97
CA PRO A 26 -13.27 -7.39 17.44
C PRO A 26 -13.26 -7.47 15.91
N GLN A 27 -14.21 -8.16 15.30
CA GLN A 27 -14.25 -8.43 13.84
C GLN A 27 -14.25 -7.17 12.94
N TYR A 28 -14.53 -6.00 13.51
CA TYR A 28 -14.57 -4.70 12.82
C TYR A 28 -13.30 -3.86 13.02
N VAL A 29 -12.30 -4.45 13.69
CA VAL A 29 -11.06 -3.80 14.07
C VAL A 29 -9.89 -4.45 13.34
N TRP A 30 -9.15 -3.65 12.59
CA TRP A 30 -8.04 -4.10 11.76
C TRP A 30 -6.75 -3.47 12.24
N ARG A 31 -5.74 -4.29 12.55
CA ARG A 31 -4.41 -3.78 12.88
C ARG A 31 -3.63 -3.53 11.59
N HIS A 32 -3.29 -2.26 11.34
CA HIS A 32 -2.50 -1.88 10.17
C HIS A 32 -1.01 -1.79 10.53
N LYS A 33 -0.26 -2.86 10.22
CA LYS A 33 1.16 -3.01 10.63
C LYS A 33 2.03 -1.81 10.25
N LYS A 34 1.98 -1.33 9.00
CA LYS A 34 2.85 -0.22 8.52
C LYS A 34 2.57 1.14 9.16
N ARG A 35 1.37 1.33 9.71
CA ARG A 35 0.94 2.61 10.30
C ARG A 35 0.88 2.53 11.83
N HIS A 36 1.23 1.37 12.40
CA HIS A 36 1.20 1.13 13.83
C HIS A 36 -0.10 1.64 14.48
N ALA A 37 -1.24 1.27 13.89
CA ALA A 37 -2.54 1.78 14.28
C ALA A 37 -3.63 0.70 14.15
N TYR A 38 -4.69 0.86 14.95
CA TYR A 38 -5.92 0.10 14.82
C TYR A 38 -6.94 0.90 14.01
N PHE A 39 -7.62 0.25 13.09
CA PHE A 39 -8.65 0.83 12.24
C PHE A 39 -10.00 0.25 12.62
N VAL A 40 -10.99 1.11 12.80
CA VAL A 40 -12.39 0.74 13.01
C VAL A 40 -13.18 1.23 11.82
N HIS A 41 -13.91 0.33 11.17
CA HIS A 41 -14.78 0.63 10.03
C HIS A 41 -16.24 0.48 10.47
N TRP A 42 -17.08 1.44 10.11
CA TRP A 42 -18.53 1.37 10.35
C TRP A 42 -19.29 2.14 9.26
N PRO A 43 -20.54 1.80 8.95
CA PRO A 43 -21.37 2.55 8.03
C PRO A 43 -21.89 3.81 8.72
N GLN A 44 -21.89 4.91 7.99
CA GLN A 44 -22.42 6.19 8.40
C GLN A 44 -22.95 6.88 7.15
N ASP A 45 -24.22 7.28 7.16
CA ASP A 45 -24.88 8.00 6.05
C ASP A 45 -24.75 7.30 4.69
N GLY A 46 -24.92 5.97 4.67
CA GLY A 46 -24.81 5.15 3.46
C GLY A 46 -23.39 4.95 2.93
N LYS A 47 -22.37 5.45 3.63
CA LYS A 47 -20.94 5.28 3.30
C LYS A 47 -20.21 4.52 4.39
N THR A 48 -19.02 4.00 4.12
CA THR A 48 -18.14 3.44 5.15
C THR A 48 -17.26 4.55 5.74
N ALA A 49 -17.47 4.87 7.00
CA ALA A 49 -16.59 5.72 7.78
C ALA A 49 -15.47 4.89 8.42
N VAL A 50 -14.34 5.55 8.67
CA VAL A 50 -13.13 4.94 9.20
C VAL A 50 -12.54 5.82 10.29
N LYS A 51 -12.17 5.23 11.42
CA LYS A 51 -11.43 5.87 12.50
C LYS A 51 -10.20 5.05 12.81
N TRP A 52 -9.08 5.73 12.93
CA TRP A 52 -7.81 5.14 13.32
C TRP A 52 -7.40 5.55 14.74
N PHE A 53 -6.73 4.63 15.42
CA PHE A 53 -6.19 4.80 16.75
C PHE A 53 -4.69 4.51 16.63
N SER A 54 -3.88 5.56 16.52
CA SER A 54 -2.43 5.43 16.35
C SER A 54 -1.81 5.01 17.67
N ILE A 55 -1.06 3.91 17.68
CA ILE A 55 -0.35 3.45 18.87
C ILE A 55 0.65 4.54 19.30
N GLN A 56 1.29 5.23 18.35
CA GLN A 56 2.22 6.35 18.60
C GLN A 56 1.62 7.50 19.41
N GLN A 57 0.33 7.82 19.22
CA GLN A 57 -0.33 8.86 20.03
C GLN A 57 -0.37 8.48 21.51
N TYR A 58 -0.56 7.19 21.81
CA TYR A 58 -0.61 6.68 23.17
C TYR A 58 0.79 6.46 23.79
N PHE A 59 1.87 6.45 23.00
CA PHE A 59 3.23 6.41 23.57
C PHE A 59 3.60 7.69 24.30
N ALA A 60 3.23 8.84 23.75
CA ALA A 60 3.57 10.14 24.32
C ALA A 60 2.89 10.35 25.67
N GLU A 61 1.65 9.86 25.83
CA GLU A 61 0.88 9.99 27.06
C GLU A 61 1.22 8.92 28.12
N ALA A 62 1.65 7.72 27.71
CA ALA A 62 1.81 6.58 28.62
C ALA A 62 3.24 6.35 29.16
N GLY A 63 4.19 7.25 28.89
CA GLY A 63 5.53 7.13 29.44
C GLY A 63 6.40 6.03 28.81
N GLY A 64 6.21 5.74 27.51
CA GLY A 64 7.23 5.05 26.68
C GLY A 64 7.12 3.54 26.50
N ASP A 65 6.18 2.84 27.16
CA ASP A 65 6.00 1.40 26.94
C ASP A 65 5.07 1.12 25.73
N VAL A 66 5.63 0.45 24.71
CA VAL A 66 4.93 0.00 23.49
C VAL A 66 3.73 -0.86 23.81
N ALA A 67 3.88 -1.77 24.76
CA ALA A 67 2.84 -2.71 25.12
C ALA A 67 1.67 -1.97 25.76
N ARG A 68 1.99 -1.06 26.67
CA ARG A 68 1.01 -0.19 27.31
C ARG A 68 0.29 0.72 26.31
N ALA A 69 1.02 1.32 25.36
CA ALA A 69 0.45 2.15 24.31
C ALA A 69 -0.48 1.33 23.38
N ALA A 70 -0.09 0.10 23.05
CA ALA A 70 -0.92 -0.80 22.25
C ALA A 70 -2.19 -1.22 23.00
N GLN A 71 -2.08 -1.51 24.30
CA GLN A 71 -3.22 -1.81 25.16
C GLN A 71 -4.19 -0.62 25.25
N LEU A 72 -3.68 0.59 25.49
CA LEU A 72 -4.51 1.80 25.57
C LEU A 72 -5.20 2.11 24.24
N ALA A 73 -4.50 1.92 23.11
CA ALA A 73 -5.09 2.06 21.79
C ALA A 73 -6.23 1.03 21.58
N LEU A 74 -6.06 -0.21 22.04
CA LEU A 74 -7.08 -1.24 21.96
C LEU A 74 -8.28 -0.95 22.89
N GLU A 75 -8.04 -0.47 24.11
CA GLU A 75 -9.09 -0.02 25.02
C GLU A 75 -9.90 1.15 24.43
N ALA A 76 -9.22 2.12 23.81
CA ALA A 76 -9.85 3.24 23.13
C ALA A 76 -10.71 2.80 21.94
N VAL A 77 -10.22 1.83 21.16
CA VAL A 77 -10.99 1.19 20.08
C VAL A 77 -12.25 0.52 20.64
N THR A 78 -12.11 -0.28 21.70
CA THR A 78 -13.24 -0.99 22.33
C THR A 78 -14.28 0.00 22.85
N ARG A 79 -13.85 1.05 23.57
CA ARG A 79 -14.76 2.11 24.05
C ARG A 79 -15.48 2.83 22.91
N PHE A 80 -14.77 3.08 21.80
CA PHE A 80 -15.38 3.71 20.63
C PHE A 80 -16.42 2.81 19.96
N VAL A 81 -16.15 1.51 19.83
CA VAL A 81 -17.12 0.54 19.29
C VAL A 81 -18.36 0.48 20.17
N GLU A 82 -18.20 0.37 21.49
CA GLU A 82 -19.31 0.34 22.44
C GLU A 82 -20.12 1.64 22.42
N HIS A 83 -19.46 2.80 22.33
CA HIS A 83 -20.13 4.08 22.16
C HIS A 83 -20.99 4.10 20.89
N ARG A 84 -20.44 3.66 19.75
CA ARG A 84 -21.18 3.60 18.48
C ARG A 84 -22.32 2.58 18.49
N LYS A 85 -22.17 1.44 19.20
CA LYS A 85 -23.27 0.50 19.45
C LYS A 85 -24.45 1.18 20.17
N ARG A 86 -24.17 1.99 21.20
CA ARG A 86 -25.21 2.75 21.92
C ARG A 86 -25.90 3.81 21.06
N GLN A 87 -25.21 4.36 20.08
CA GLN A 87 -25.78 5.31 19.11
C GLN A 87 -26.62 4.61 18.01
N GLY A 88 -26.64 3.27 17.96
CA GLY A 88 -27.33 2.51 16.92
C GLY A 88 -26.58 2.42 15.58
N ASP A 89 -25.35 2.95 15.53
CA ASP A 89 -24.52 2.95 14.31
C ASP A 89 -23.91 1.57 14.01
N PHE A 90 -23.80 0.72 15.03
CA PHE A 90 -23.36 -0.67 14.89
C PHE A 90 -24.54 -1.62 15.07
N GLN A 91 -24.87 -2.37 14.02
CA GLN A 91 -25.74 -3.54 14.13
C GLN A 91 -24.90 -4.81 13.98
N GLU A 92 -24.81 -5.55 15.08
CA GLU A 92 -24.12 -6.84 15.15
C GLU A 92 -24.76 -7.79 14.11
N GLY A 93 -23.97 -8.24 13.13
CA GLY A 93 -24.41 -9.16 12.07
C GLY A 93 -24.60 -8.56 10.66
N ARG A 94 -24.80 -7.24 10.49
CA ARG A 94 -24.99 -6.64 9.15
C ARG A 94 -23.71 -6.14 8.47
N HIS A 95 -22.65 -5.89 9.24
CA HIS A 95 -21.43 -5.24 8.72
C HIS A 95 -20.53 -6.15 7.88
N LEU A 96 -20.52 -7.47 8.12
CA LEU A 96 -19.71 -8.39 7.32
C LEU A 96 -20.19 -8.47 5.86
N HIS A 97 -21.47 -8.24 5.60
CA HIS A 97 -22.04 -8.25 4.26
C HIS A 97 -21.81 -6.92 3.51
N ALA A 98 -21.85 -5.78 4.21
CA ALA A 98 -21.63 -4.47 3.62
C ALA A 98 -20.18 -4.27 3.12
N LEU A 99 -19.19 -4.82 3.82
CA LEU A 99 -17.78 -4.78 3.38
C LEU A 99 -17.46 -5.79 2.26
N ARG A 100 -18.35 -6.76 2.00
CA ARG A 100 -18.18 -7.78 0.95
C ARG A 100 -18.88 -7.44 -0.37
N GLY A 101 -19.53 -6.28 -0.47
CA GLY A 101 -19.95 -5.73 -1.78
C GLY A 101 -20.91 -6.61 -2.60
N ILE A 102 -21.78 -7.41 -1.98
CA ILE A 102 -22.83 -8.15 -2.68
C ILE A 102 -24.09 -8.17 -1.82
N ARG A 103 -25.10 -7.36 -2.18
CA ARG A 103 -26.49 -7.67 -1.82
C ARG A 103 -27.00 -8.70 -2.84
N PRO A 104 -27.52 -9.87 -2.42
CA PRO A 104 -28.48 -10.59 -3.25
C PRO A 104 -29.70 -9.67 -3.43
N LYS A 105 -30.24 -9.57 -4.65
CA LYS A 105 -31.56 -8.97 -4.85
C LYS A 105 -32.59 -9.85 -4.13
N ASP A 106 -33.53 -9.23 -3.44
CA ASP A 106 -34.55 -9.90 -2.63
C ASP A 106 -35.28 -10.97 -3.45
N GLY A 107 -35.25 -12.22 -2.97
CA GLY A 107 -36.00 -13.35 -3.53
C GLY A 107 -35.19 -14.44 -4.23
N GLU A 108 -33.90 -14.25 -4.54
CA GLU A 108 -33.07 -15.37 -5.02
C GLU A 108 -32.43 -16.13 -3.84
N PRO A 109 -32.63 -17.46 -3.71
CA PRO A 109 -31.82 -18.26 -2.80
C PRO A 109 -30.34 -18.06 -3.16
N PRO A 110 -29.42 -18.09 -2.18
CA PRO A 110 -28.01 -17.86 -2.45
C PRO A 110 -27.58 -18.83 -3.53
N LYS A 111 -27.35 -18.34 -4.75
CA LYS A 111 -26.68 -19.14 -5.77
C LYS A 111 -25.35 -19.49 -5.16
N GLU A 112 -25.20 -20.75 -4.79
CA GLU A 112 -23.92 -21.34 -4.47
C GLU A 112 -23.07 -21.13 -5.71
N ARG A 113 -22.39 -19.98 -5.74
CA ARG A 113 -21.32 -19.73 -6.67
C ARG A 113 -20.30 -20.76 -6.25
N ARG A 114 -20.37 -21.95 -6.89
CA ARG A 114 -19.19 -22.75 -7.16
C ARG A 114 -18.17 -21.70 -7.60
N ARG A 115 -17.24 -21.38 -6.70
CA ARG A 115 -16.08 -20.60 -7.11
C ARG A 115 -15.61 -21.35 -8.35
N PRO A 116 -15.48 -20.69 -9.53
CA PRO A 116 -14.60 -21.27 -10.54
C PRO A 116 -13.37 -21.64 -9.73
N SER A 117 -12.98 -22.91 -9.72
CA SER A 117 -11.78 -23.30 -9.03
C SER A 117 -10.70 -22.45 -9.67
N CYS A 118 -10.37 -21.35 -9.01
CA CYS A 118 -9.27 -20.48 -9.31
C CYS A 118 -8.05 -21.28 -8.88
N SER A 119 -7.82 -22.41 -9.56
CA SER A 119 -6.51 -22.99 -9.78
C SER A 119 -5.76 -22.03 -10.69
N TRP A 120 -5.57 -20.80 -10.22
CA TRP A 120 -4.38 -20.10 -10.61
C TRP A 120 -3.27 -20.95 -10.00
N PRO A 121 -2.38 -21.52 -10.82
CA PRO A 121 -1.25 -22.27 -10.28
C PRO A 121 -0.54 -21.36 -9.25
N PRO A 122 0.02 -21.91 -8.17
CA PRO A 122 0.78 -21.13 -7.20
C PRO A 122 1.72 -20.18 -7.95
N ARG A 123 1.86 -18.94 -7.46
CA ARG A 123 2.66 -17.88 -8.08
C ARG A 123 4.06 -18.33 -8.53
N ALA A 124 4.63 -19.33 -7.86
CA ALA A 124 5.88 -19.99 -8.24
C ALA A 124 5.79 -20.79 -9.56
N GLU A 125 4.70 -21.49 -9.83
CA GLU A 125 4.47 -22.21 -11.10
C GLU A 125 4.24 -21.27 -12.28
N ALA A 126 3.57 -20.13 -12.08
CA ALA A 126 3.42 -19.13 -13.14
C ALA A 126 4.76 -18.49 -13.53
N ILE A 127 5.67 -18.32 -12.56
CA ILE A 127 7.05 -17.85 -12.78
C ILE A 127 7.89 -18.97 -13.40
N ALA A 128 7.75 -20.22 -12.94
CA ALA A 128 8.47 -21.38 -13.48
C ALA A 128 8.08 -21.72 -14.93
N ARG A 129 6.82 -21.46 -15.32
CA ARG A 129 6.35 -21.63 -16.71
C ARG A 129 6.82 -20.52 -17.66
N ASN A 130 7.41 -19.44 -17.16
CA ASN A 130 7.86 -18.35 -18.01
C ASN A 130 9.22 -17.77 -17.57
N PRO A 131 10.34 -18.39 -18.01
CA PRO A 131 11.68 -17.93 -17.67
C PRO A 131 11.99 -16.50 -18.16
N ALA A 132 11.21 -15.95 -19.10
CA ALA A 132 11.30 -14.55 -19.52
C ALA A 132 11.01 -13.56 -18.37
N LEU A 133 10.31 -13.98 -17.31
CA LEU A 133 10.00 -13.14 -16.15
C LEU A 133 11.13 -13.09 -15.10
N ALA A 134 12.12 -13.98 -15.20
CA ALA A 134 13.25 -14.03 -14.27
C ALA A 134 14.35 -13.01 -14.64
N THR A 135 14.39 -12.56 -15.89
CA THR A 135 15.47 -11.73 -16.46
C THR A 135 15.03 -10.32 -16.86
N THR A 136 13.91 -9.79 -16.35
CA THR A 136 13.58 -8.38 -16.58
C THR A 136 14.59 -7.51 -15.85
N LEU A 137 15.65 -7.14 -16.56
CA LEU A 137 16.60 -6.11 -16.16
C LEU A 137 15.79 -4.86 -15.78
N PRO A 138 16.14 -4.19 -14.68
CA PRO A 138 15.57 -2.88 -14.41
C PRO A 138 15.79 -2.02 -15.65
N SER A 139 14.75 -1.30 -16.08
CA SER A 139 14.77 -0.52 -17.34
C SER A 139 15.87 0.55 -17.37
N HIS A 140 16.47 0.87 -16.21
CA HIS A 140 17.39 1.97 -15.91
C HIS A 140 16.85 3.38 -16.24
N ALA A 141 15.81 3.48 -17.05
CA ALA A 141 15.06 4.69 -17.31
C ALA A 141 14.21 5.06 -16.10
N ARG A 142 14.48 6.24 -15.54
CA ARG A 142 13.71 6.81 -14.42
C ARG A 142 12.22 6.89 -14.81
N GLY A 143 11.33 6.46 -13.93
CA GLY A 143 9.88 6.51 -14.18
C GLY A 143 9.33 5.38 -15.04
N VAL A 144 10.13 4.39 -15.45
CA VAL A 144 9.66 3.18 -16.14
C VAL A 144 9.76 1.98 -15.21
N LEU A 145 8.65 1.30 -14.95
CA LEU A 145 8.52 0.23 -13.95
C LEU A 145 7.88 -1.01 -14.59
N TRP A 146 8.27 -2.21 -14.14
CA TRP A 146 7.61 -3.45 -14.54
C TRP A 146 6.54 -3.87 -13.50
N ASP A 147 5.28 -3.97 -13.93
CA ASP A 147 4.15 -4.42 -13.13
C ASP A 147 4.01 -5.95 -13.25
N LYS A 148 4.72 -6.68 -12.38
CA LYS A 148 4.78 -8.16 -12.39
C LYS A 148 3.40 -8.84 -12.39
N PRO A 149 2.42 -8.45 -11.55
CA PRO A 149 1.08 -9.06 -11.58
C PRO A 149 0.34 -8.91 -12.90
N ALA A 150 0.50 -7.77 -13.58
CA ALA A 150 -0.22 -7.46 -14.81
C ALA A 150 0.60 -7.73 -16.09
N LEU A 151 1.87 -8.14 -15.93
CA LEU A 151 2.82 -8.44 -17.02
C LEU A 151 2.90 -7.30 -18.04
N ARG A 152 3.14 -6.07 -17.57
CA ARG A 152 3.23 -4.87 -18.41
C ARG A 152 4.25 -3.88 -17.88
N TRP A 153 4.80 -3.07 -18.77
CA TRP A 153 5.60 -1.90 -18.40
C TRP A 153 4.66 -0.72 -18.11
N ILE A 154 5.02 0.06 -17.10
CA ILE A 154 4.31 1.25 -16.66
C ILE A 154 5.28 2.41 -16.72
N VAL A 155 4.89 3.46 -17.43
CA VAL A 155 5.52 4.78 -17.34
C VAL A 155 4.74 5.58 -16.31
N LEU A 156 5.40 5.98 -15.23
CA LEU A 156 4.81 6.75 -14.14
C LEU A 156 5.80 7.78 -13.61
N PHE A 157 5.45 9.06 -13.73
CA PHE A 157 6.15 10.15 -13.07
C PHE A 157 5.23 11.36 -12.86
N PHE A 158 5.68 12.29 -12.02
CA PHE A 158 5.00 13.55 -11.72
C PHE A 158 5.79 14.71 -12.32
N ALA A 159 5.09 15.61 -13.00
CA ALA A 159 5.64 16.83 -13.58
C ALA A 159 4.60 17.93 -13.47
N ASN A 160 4.99 19.14 -13.07
CA ASN A 160 4.07 20.29 -12.95
C ASN A 160 2.80 19.97 -12.14
N LYS A 161 2.94 19.21 -11.04
CA LYS A 161 1.85 18.70 -10.18
C LYS A 161 0.83 17.78 -10.90
N LYS A 162 1.06 17.41 -12.16
CA LYS A 162 0.26 16.46 -12.92
C LYS A 162 0.93 15.09 -12.95
N ARG A 163 0.12 14.04 -12.85
CA ARG A 163 0.58 12.65 -12.95
C ARG A 163 0.53 12.22 -14.42
N HIS A 164 1.68 11.82 -14.96
CA HIS A 164 1.80 11.22 -16.30
C HIS A 164 1.87 9.70 -16.14
N PHE A 165 0.95 9.00 -16.79
CA PHE A 165 0.77 7.56 -16.65
C PHE A 165 0.40 6.90 -17.98
N ARG A 166 1.15 5.86 -18.37
CA ARG A 166 0.83 5.01 -19.54
C ARG A 166 1.29 3.58 -19.33
N ASN A 167 0.54 2.63 -19.89
CA ASN A 167 0.85 1.20 -19.83
C ASN A 167 1.30 0.69 -21.21
N PHE A 168 2.28 -0.20 -21.20
CA PHE A 168 2.82 -0.89 -22.38
C PHE A 168 2.77 -2.40 -22.12
N LYS A 169 1.77 -3.05 -22.72
CA LYS A 169 1.58 -4.50 -22.57
C LYS A 169 2.25 -5.20 -23.76
N PRO A 170 3.14 -6.18 -23.54
CA PRO A 170 3.68 -6.96 -24.63
C PRO A 170 2.56 -7.76 -25.31
N GLN A 171 2.68 -7.94 -26.62
CA GLN A 171 1.69 -8.67 -27.42
C GLN A 171 1.62 -10.15 -27.03
N ASP A 172 2.76 -10.73 -26.66
CA ASP A 172 2.94 -12.12 -26.27
C ASP A 172 3.97 -12.23 -25.12
N PRO A 173 4.05 -13.36 -24.41
CA PRO A 173 4.95 -13.51 -23.26
C PRO A 173 6.42 -13.78 -23.64
N SER A 174 6.80 -13.73 -24.94
CA SER A 174 8.18 -13.97 -25.34
C SER A 174 9.11 -12.89 -24.79
N PRO A 175 10.38 -13.23 -24.47
CA PRO A 175 11.38 -12.24 -24.06
C PRO A 175 11.50 -11.07 -25.03
N GLN A 176 11.38 -11.34 -26.34
CA GLN A 176 11.47 -10.34 -27.40
C GLN A 176 10.30 -9.35 -27.37
N ALA A 177 9.06 -9.83 -27.16
CA ALA A 177 7.90 -8.96 -27.02
C ALA A 177 7.96 -8.12 -25.73
N VAL A 178 8.45 -8.70 -24.63
CA VAL A 178 8.66 -7.99 -23.35
C VAL A 178 9.70 -6.88 -23.50
N GLU A 179 10.81 -7.15 -24.21
CA GLU A 179 11.86 -6.16 -24.44
C GLU A 179 11.41 -5.06 -25.42
N ARG A 180 10.66 -5.40 -26.47
CA ARG A 180 10.03 -4.39 -27.36
C ARG A 180 9.11 -3.46 -26.58
N ALA A 181 8.23 -4.01 -25.74
CA ALA A 181 7.35 -3.22 -24.89
C ALA A 181 8.14 -2.37 -23.87
N ARG A 182 9.31 -2.83 -23.42
CA ARG A 182 10.22 -2.05 -22.55
C ARG A 182 10.77 -0.84 -23.29
N LEU A 183 11.30 -1.05 -24.50
CA LEU A 183 11.87 0.01 -25.33
C LEU A 183 10.83 1.06 -25.70
N GLU A 184 9.61 0.64 -26.05
CA GLU A 184 8.48 1.55 -26.29
C GLU A 184 8.14 2.39 -25.06
N ALA A 185 8.13 1.78 -23.86
CA ALA A 185 7.90 2.50 -22.61
C ALA A 185 9.01 3.51 -22.30
N VAL A 186 10.27 3.16 -22.57
CA VAL A 186 11.43 4.05 -22.38
C VAL A 186 11.37 5.23 -23.34
N GLU A 187 11.11 4.97 -24.62
CA GLU A 187 10.99 6.00 -25.65
C GLU A 187 9.84 6.95 -25.34
N HIS A 188 8.68 6.42 -24.94
CA HIS A 188 7.57 7.26 -24.52
C HIS A 188 7.89 8.11 -23.28
N ALA A 189 8.62 7.54 -22.30
CA ALA A 189 9.05 8.30 -21.13
C ALA A 189 9.98 9.46 -21.51
N ARG A 190 10.87 9.24 -22.49
CA ARG A 190 11.76 10.28 -23.05
C ARG A 190 10.96 11.38 -23.76
N GLN A 191 10.04 11.01 -24.65
CA GLN A 191 9.18 11.96 -25.37
C GLN A 191 8.38 12.85 -24.42
N VAL A 192 7.71 12.26 -23.44
CA VAL A 192 6.89 13.04 -22.47
C VAL A 192 7.78 13.96 -21.63
N ARG A 193 9.03 13.59 -21.33
CA ARG A 193 9.97 14.49 -20.64
C ARG A 193 10.37 15.67 -21.49
N GLU A 194 10.68 15.43 -22.76
CA GLU A 194 11.03 16.46 -23.72
C GLU A 194 9.87 17.45 -23.90
N GLU A 195 8.64 16.96 -24.08
CA GLU A 195 7.42 17.77 -24.15
C GLU A 195 7.19 18.64 -22.91
N LEU A 196 7.64 18.16 -21.74
CA LEU A 196 7.49 18.87 -20.46
C LEU A 196 8.69 19.77 -20.13
N GLY A 197 9.71 19.85 -21.00
CA GLY A 197 10.95 20.58 -20.75
C GLY A 197 11.76 20.00 -19.58
N LEU A 198 11.53 18.75 -19.21
CA LEU A 198 12.30 18.04 -18.18
C LEU A 198 13.57 17.50 -18.84
N ALA A 199 14.59 18.34 -18.94
CA ALA A 199 15.90 17.91 -19.40
C ALA A 199 16.33 16.65 -18.61
N GLU A 200 16.85 15.64 -19.31
CA GLU A 200 17.49 14.49 -18.69
C GLU A 200 18.60 15.03 -17.78
N ALA A 201 18.39 15.02 -16.47
CA ALA A 201 19.34 15.50 -15.46
C ALA A 201 20.62 14.63 -15.36
N GLY A 202 20.96 13.91 -16.43
CA GLY A 202 22.12 13.05 -16.60
C GLY A 202 23.29 13.70 -17.33
N GLY A 203 23.18 14.97 -17.73
CA GLY A 203 24.38 15.77 -17.96
C GLY A 203 25.03 16.01 -16.60
N ALA A 204 26.14 15.32 -16.32
CA ALA A 204 26.99 15.59 -15.17
C ALA A 204 27.11 17.11 -15.00
N SER A 205 26.42 17.64 -13.99
CA SER A 205 26.59 19.01 -13.53
C SER A 205 28.04 19.10 -13.09
N ALA A 206 28.92 19.55 -13.99
CA ALA A 206 30.20 20.11 -13.64
C ALA A 206 29.90 21.18 -12.59
N GLY A 207 30.19 20.86 -11.33
CA GLY A 207 29.80 21.70 -10.21
C GLY A 207 30.34 23.12 -10.43
N PRO A 208 29.59 24.16 -10.07
CA PRO A 208 30.12 25.51 -9.97
C PRO A 208 31.09 25.56 -8.77
N GLY A 209 32.29 25.03 -8.97
CA GLY A 209 33.29 24.79 -7.93
C GLY A 209 34.68 25.18 -8.38
N ALA A 210 34.84 26.33 -9.04
CA ALA A 210 36.15 26.90 -9.33
C ALA A 210 36.04 28.42 -9.60
N ALA A 211 35.61 29.21 -8.61
CA ALA A 211 35.93 30.64 -8.58
C ALA A 211 35.63 31.23 -7.19
N LYS A 212 36.67 31.31 -6.34
CA LYS A 212 37.02 32.43 -5.45
C LYS A 212 37.74 31.95 -4.20
N ALA A 213 39.06 32.03 -4.25
CA ALA A 213 39.89 32.29 -3.08
C ALA A 213 41.12 33.07 -3.56
N GLU A 214 40.95 34.38 -3.71
CA GLU A 214 42.07 35.31 -3.81
C GLU A 214 41.65 36.60 -3.10
N ARG A 215 42.03 36.71 -1.82
CA ARG A 215 42.48 37.90 -1.07
C ARG A 215 42.44 37.64 0.43
#